data_AF-A0A924WG74-F1
#
_entry.id   AF-A0A924WG74-F1
#
_cell.length_a   1.000
_cell.length_b   1.000
_cell.length_c   1.000
_cell.angle_alpha   90.00
_cell.angle_beta   90.00
_cell.angle_gamma   90.00
#
_symmetry.space_group_name_H-M   'P 1'
#
loop_
_entity.id
_entity.type
_entity.pdbx_description
1 polymer ?
#
loop_
_entity_poly.entity_id
_entity_poly.type
_entity_poly.pdbx_seq_one_letter_code
_entity_poly.pdbx_strand_id
1 'polypeptide(L)'
;MIKPYIRLLLAALSVSTSASAQLPDSCAASTLVRQHYLGSAKIIALRQMLGDPAWADSVYIPAVIYNPVLQGLSAVFNATQFPERDTVTECLDIQAANTPVSPVGISLVVNDTSTTWAKNLHQGIFPTGNTTVDDLFLRYHLKKTSSYQFSKFFFFLENEEPLNTVALAKLFNNIPDTHADANSSIGGGNDIRLDTVGGSVTLRYSTGWGDCPAGCIFKRNWIFLVQPNCSVQFLGAQGDQLTSEVSCNSTYECYTTPLCMPWLQDSLQHYAAQFPDCTPTQPPLSVTLYQNFSSIPVLGIHGIIGIDAEFTDFFYCDGTYIGSCSITIAGPFCTPTYLFDFQHGDIIWDCTQPLPTPANCTSAAPVPISEALSFQLSPNPSASGQVVLRASFGTPAKGRLSVVDLYGKCILEKTFEAEQLVDPLNLEGQSPGVYLVRLEAANRISTRKLVLLSP
;
A
#
# COMPACT_ATOMS: atom_id res chain seq x y z
N MET A 1 -48.50 58.65 -58.83
CA MET A 1 -47.49 59.19 -57.88
C MET A 1 -47.07 58.09 -56.92
N ILE A 2 -45.78 57.73 -56.98
CA ILE A 2 -44.89 57.23 -55.91
C ILE A 2 -45.27 55.95 -55.11
N LYS A 3 -44.63 54.84 -55.54
CA LYS A 3 -43.80 53.81 -54.85
C LYS A 3 -44.00 53.38 -53.36
N PRO A 4 -43.54 52.14 -53.03
CA PRO A 4 -43.99 51.28 -51.92
C PRO A 4 -43.01 51.25 -50.71
N TYR A 5 -43.45 50.72 -49.55
CA TYR A 5 -42.52 50.29 -48.48
C TYR A 5 -42.88 48.93 -47.87
N ILE A 6 -41.92 48.02 -48.11
CA ILE A 6 -41.58 46.80 -47.38
C ILE A 6 -41.36 47.12 -45.89
N ARG A 7 -41.93 46.32 -44.99
CA ARG A 7 -41.40 46.15 -43.63
C ARG A 7 -41.14 44.67 -43.36
N LEU A 8 -39.86 44.34 -43.49
CA LEU A 8 -39.22 43.14 -42.96
C LEU A 8 -39.37 43.13 -41.43
N LEU A 9 -39.96 42.09 -40.87
CA LEU A 9 -39.97 41.80 -39.44
C LEU A 9 -38.82 40.81 -39.17
N LEU A 10 -37.66 41.32 -38.78
CA LEU A 10 -36.57 40.51 -38.21
C LEU A 10 -36.99 40.11 -36.79
N ALA A 11 -37.36 38.84 -36.61
CA ALA A 11 -37.40 38.21 -35.29
C ALA A 11 -35.95 37.87 -34.89
N ALA A 12 -35.38 38.67 -34.01
CA ALA A 12 -34.11 38.35 -33.35
C ALA A 12 -34.34 37.22 -32.34
N LEU A 13 -34.06 35.98 -32.75
CA LEU A 13 -33.85 34.88 -31.80
C LEU A 13 -32.51 35.12 -31.09
N SER A 14 -32.56 35.68 -29.88
CA SER A 14 -31.45 35.59 -28.94
C SER A 14 -31.36 34.15 -28.43
N VAL A 15 -30.46 33.36 -29.00
CA VAL A 15 -30.03 32.08 -28.43
C VAL A 15 -29.25 32.41 -27.17
N SER A 16 -29.92 32.35 -26.02
CA SER A 16 -29.27 32.37 -24.71
C SER A 16 -28.49 31.07 -24.58
N THR A 17 -27.21 31.06 -24.98
CA THR A 17 -26.29 30.01 -24.59
C THR A 17 -26.08 30.14 -23.08
N SER A 18 -26.89 29.43 -22.31
CA SER A 18 -26.63 29.20 -20.89
C SER A 18 -25.31 28.44 -20.82
N ALA A 19 -24.21 29.18 -20.64
CA ALA A 19 -22.99 28.59 -20.13
C ALA A 19 -23.37 27.99 -18.77
N SER A 20 -23.56 26.67 -18.74
CA SER A 20 -23.63 25.92 -17.50
C SER A 20 -22.28 26.10 -16.85
N ALA A 21 -22.13 27.14 -16.03
CA ALA A 21 -21.03 27.24 -15.09
C ALA A 21 -21.08 25.93 -14.30
N GLN A 22 -20.11 25.04 -14.55
CA GLN A 22 -19.90 23.88 -13.71
C GLN A 22 -19.78 24.45 -12.30
N LEU A 23 -20.78 24.17 -11.45
CA LEU A 23 -20.65 24.41 -10.03
C LEU A 23 -19.29 23.83 -9.64
N PRO A 24 -18.44 24.59 -8.91
CA PRO A 24 -17.20 24.05 -8.38
C PRO A 24 -17.50 22.68 -7.79
N ASP A 25 -16.71 21.67 -8.16
CA ASP A 25 -16.87 20.29 -7.69
C ASP A 25 -16.90 20.35 -6.15
N SER A 26 -18.08 20.46 -5.53
CA SER A 26 -18.20 20.81 -4.12
C SER A 26 -17.79 19.66 -3.20
N CYS A 27 -17.46 18.52 -3.82
CA CYS A 27 -16.85 17.34 -3.22
C CYS A 27 -15.35 17.25 -3.54
N ALA A 28 -14.71 18.31 -4.03
CA ALA A 28 -13.27 18.31 -4.31
C ALA A 28 -12.48 18.11 -3.01
N ALA A 29 -12.22 16.86 -2.69
CA ALA A 29 -11.20 16.50 -1.72
C ALA A 29 -9.82 16.53 -2.40
N SER A 30 -8.78 16.70 -1.59
CA SER A 30 -7.40 16.63 -2.08
C SER A 30 -7.15 15.29 -2.78
N THR A 31 -6.17 15.25 -3.68
CA THR A 31 -5.74 14.01 -4.34
C THR A 31 -5.45 12.90 -3.33
N LEU A 32 -5.01 13.26 -2.12
CA LEU A 32 -4.64 12.35 -1.04
C LEU A 32 -5.84 11.66 -0.42
N VAL A 33 -6.86 12.42 -0.04
CA VAL A 33 -8.14 11.86 0.46
C VAL A 33 -8.75 10.94 -0.59
N ARG A 34 -8.66 11.34 -1.86
CA ARG A 34 -9.15 10.52 -2.97
C ARG A 34 -8.35 9.23 -3.15
N GLN A 35 -7.02 9.27 -3.02
CA GLN A 35 -6.18 8.08 -3.08
C GLN A 35 -6.43 7.15 -1.89
N HIS A 36 -6.52 7.69 -0.68
CA HIS A 36 -6.82 6.97 0.54
C HIS A 36 -8.13 6.17 0.43
N TYR A 37 -9.21 6.79 -0.07
CA TYR A 37 -10.50 6.11 -0.24
C TYR A 37 -10.68 5.35 -1.56
N LEU A 38 -9.70 5.35 -2.47
CA LEU A 38 -9.87 4.74 -3.79
C LEU A 38 -10.14 3.22 -3.69
N GLY A 39 -9.38 2.53 -2.84
CA GLY A 39 -9.59 1.10 -2.58
C GLY A 39 -10.98 0.81 -2.04
N SER A 40 -11.40 1.56 -1.02
CA SER A 40 -12.74 1.46 -0.43
C SER A 40 -13.86 1.74 -1.44
N ALA A 41 -13.70 2.77 -2.27
CA ALA A 41 -14.66 3.10 -3.32
C ALA A 41 -14.80 1.97 -4.35
N LYS A 42 -13.68 1.37 -4.78
CA LYS A 42 -13.67 0.21 -5.68
C LYS A 42 -14.36 -1.00 -5.04
N ILE A 43 -14.10 -1.30 -3.76
CA ILE A 43 -14.74 -2.43 -3.06
C ILE A 43 -16.26 -2.24 -2.97
N ILE A 44 -16.73 -1.04 -2.61
CA ILE A 44 -18.16 -0.74 -2.57
C ILE A 44 -18.78 -0.84 -3.97
N ALA A 45 -18.12 -0.29 -5.00
CA ALA A 45 -18.56 -0.40 -6.38
C ALA A 45 -18.64 -1.86 -6.87
N LEU A 46 -17.68 -2.70 -6.48
CA LEU A 46 -17.71 -4.12 -6.79
C LEU A 46 -18.95 -4.80 -6.19
N ARG A 47 -19.35 -4.48 -4.96
CA ARG A 47 -20.58 -5.03 -4.36
C ARG A 47 -21.82 -4.68 -5.19
N GLN A 48 -21.88 -3.47 -5.74
CA GLN A 48 -22.96 -3.05 -6.64
C GLN A 48 -22.90 -3.82 -7.96
N MET A 49 -21.71 -3.97 -8.56
CA MET A 49 -21.52 -4.75 -9.80
C MET A 49 -21.96 -6.20 -9.65
N LEU A 50 -21.66 -6.86 -8.51
CA LEU A 50 -22.04 -8.25 -8.27
C LEU A 50 -23.56 -8.46 -8.20
N GLY A 51 -24.32 -7.39 -7.90
CA GLY A 51 -25.79 -7.40 -7.90
C GLY A 51 -26.43 -6.96 -9.22
N ASP A 52 -25.65 -6.54 -10.21
CA ASP A 52 -26.12 -5.93 -11.46
C ASP A 52 -25.64 -6.73 -12.69
N PRO A 53 -26.55 -7.38 -13.44
CA PRO A 53 -26.22 -8.15 -14.64
C PRO A 53 -25.46 -7.36 -15.71
N ALA A 54 -25.60 -6.03 -15.76
CA ALA A 54 -24.90 -5.19 -16.73
C ALA A 54 -23.36 -5.25 -16.56
N TRP A 55 -22.88 -5.60 -15.37
CA TRP A 55 -21.46 -5.64 -15.03
C TRP A 55 -20.92 -7.05 -14.82
N ALA A 56 -21.74 -8.08 -15.07
CA ALA A 56 -21.43 -9.47 -14.74
C ALA A 56 -20.16 -10.03 -15.43
N ASP A 57 -19.77 -9.45 -16.57
CA ASP A 57 -18.60 -9.87 -17.36
C ASP A 57 -17.49 -8.81 -17.41
N SER A 58 -17.65 -7.70 -16.67
CA SER A 58 -16.62 -6.66 -16.56
C SER A 58 -15.63 -7.01 -15.45
N VAL A 59 -14.38 -7.34 -15.83
CA VAL A 59 -13.30 -7.64 -14.87
C VAL A 59 -12.79 -6.40 -14.16
N TYR A 60 -12.56 -5.30 -14.89
CA TYR A 60 -12.22 -4.03 -14.26
C TYR A 60 -13.46 -3.38 -13.64
N ILE A 61 -13.25 -2.71 -12.52
CA ILE A 61 -14.28 -1.90 -11.85
C ILE A 61 -14.31 -0.53 -12.53
N PRO A 62 -15.37 -0.18 -13.28
CA PRO A 62 -15.40 1.03 -14.08
C PRO A 62 -15.49 2.29 -13.22
N ALA A 63 -14.80 3.36 -13.64
CA ALA A 63 -14.81 4.66 -12.97
C ALA A 63 -16.21 5.25 -12.80
N VAL A 64 -17.15 4.98 -13.71
CA VAL A 64 -18.54 5.45 -13.61
C VAL A 64 -19.26 4.92 -12.36
N ILE A 65 -18.81 3.78 -11.80
CA ILE A 65 -19.42 3.18 -10.61
C ILE A 65 -18.68 3.64 -9.35
N TYR A 66 -17.35 3.62 -9.33
CA TYR A 66 -16.60 3.96 -8.11
C TYR A 66 -16.41 5.47 -7.91
N ASN A 67 -16.45 6.32 -8.95
CA ASN A 67 -16.28 7.77 -8.77
C ASN A 67 -17.40 8.40 -7.91
N PRO A 68 -18.69 8.08 -8.10
CA PRO A 68 -19.76 8.57 -7.22
C PRO A 68 -19.58 8.11 -5.76
N VAL A 69 -19.10 6.87 -5.55
CA VAL A 69 -18.77 6.38 -4.20
C VAL A 69 -17.64 7.19 -3.59
N LEU A 70 -16.55 7.37 -4.34
CA LEU A 70 -15.39 8.14 -3.91
C LEU A 70 -15.76 9.59 -3.58
N GLN A 71 -16.68 10.17 -4.35
CA GLN A 71 -17.25 11.49 -4.11
C GLN A 71 -18.01 11.53 -2.78
N GLY A 72 -18.83 10.52 -2.48
CA GLY A 72 -19.53 10.41 -1.20
C GLY A 72 -18.57 10.29 0.00
N LEU A 73 -17.55 9.41 -0.11
CA LEU A 73 -16.54 9.24 0.94
C LEU A 73 -15.75 10.53 1.18
N SER A 74 -15.39 11.22 0.10
CA SER A 74 -14.70 12.52 0.13
C SER A 74 -15.55 13.60 0.80
N ALA A 75 -16.87 13.62 0.55
CA ALA A 75 -17.78 14.57 1.18
C ALA A 75 -17.84 14.36 2.70
N VAL A 76 -17.93 13.09 3.16
CA VAL A 76 -17.88 12.77 4.58
C VAL A 76 -16.55 13.21 5.17
N PHE A 77 -15.42 12.90 4.53
CA PHE A 77 -14.10 13.34 5.00
C PHE A 77 -14.03 14.87 5.17
N ASN A 78 -14.58 15.64 4.25
CA ASN A 78 -14.54 17.11 4.31
C ASN A 78 -15.55 17.72 5.32
N ALA A 79 -16.43 16.93 5.93
CA ALA A 79 -17.46 17.40 6.84
C ALA A 79 -16.92 17.59 8.27
N THR A 80 -15.91 18.46 8.41
CA THR A 80 -15.14 18.73 9.65
C THR A 80 -15.97 19.31 10.79
N GLN A 81 -17.22 19.70 10.54
CA GLN A 81 -18.16 20.14 11.58
C GLN A 81 -18.72 19.01 12.46
N PHE A 82 -18.48 17.73 12.12
CA PHE A 82 -18.99 16.58 12.86
C PHE A 82 -17.86 15.82 13.56
N PRO A 83 -17.83 15.72 14.90
CA PRO A 83 -16.84 14.91 15.62
C PRO A 83 -16.90 13.41 15.26
N GLU A 84 -18.07 12.92 14.87
CA GLU A 84 -18.24 11.55 14.41
C GLU A 84 -17.54 11.28 13.08
N ARG A 85 -17.32 12.32 12.27
CA ARG A 85 -16.47 12.24 11.06
C ARG A 85 -15.06 11.85 11.48
N ASP A 86 -14.46 12.60 12.39
CA ASP A 86 -13.09 12.38 12.86
C ASP A 86 -12.94 10.97 13.45
N THR A 87 -13.97 10.49 14.14
CA THR A 87 -14.01 9.11 14.65
C THR A 87 -13.86 8.08 13.54
N VAL A 88 -14.61 8.20 12.44
CA VAL A 88 -14.65 7.17 11.39
C VAL A 88 -13.57 7.33 10.33
N THR A 89 -13.07 8.54 10.09
CA THR A 89 -12.10 8.82 9.03
C THR A 89 -10.66 8.95 9.51
N GLU A 90 -10.45 9.42 10.74
CA GLU A 90 -9.11 9.73 11.24
C GLU A 90 -8.72 8.79 12.38
N CYS A 91 -9.58 8.63 13.39
CA CYS A 91 -9.26 7.78 14.53
C CYS A 91 -9.32 6.28 14.20
N LEU A 92 -10.48 5.79 13.75
CA LEU A 92 -10.69 4.36 13.51
C LEU A 92 -10.28 3.94 12.10
N ASP A 93 -9.97 4.92 11.23
CA ASP A 93 -9.66 4.76 9.81
C ASP A 93 -10.49 3.65 9.15
N ILE A 94 -11.81 3.79 9.22
CA ILE A 94 -12.73 2.75 8.78
C ILE A 94 -12.68 2.68 7.26
N GLN A 95 -12.08 1.61 6.74
CA GLN A 95 -12.09 1.26 5.32
C GLN A 95 -13.22 0.27 4.99
N ALA A 96 -13.63 0.24 3.72
CA ALA A 96 -14.57 -0.75 3.24
C ALA A 96 -13.86 -2.11 3.18
N ALA A 97 -14.10 -2.96 4.17
CA ALA A 97 -13.67 -4.35 4.15
C ALA A 97 -14.85 -5.27 3.83
N ASN A 98 -14.54 -6.48 3.37
CA ASN A 98 -15.49 -7.56 3.11
C ASN A 98 -16.33 -7.38 1.83
N THR A 99 -16.04 -8.22 0.86
CA THR A 99 -16.95 -8.60 -0.22
C THR A 99 -17.19 -10.10 -0.06
N PRO A 100 -18.32 -10.67 -0.50
CA PRO A 100 -18.52 -12.13 -0.43
C PRO A 100 -17.38 -12.92 -1.11
N VAL A 101 -16.68 -12.24 -2.03
CA VAL A 101 -15.56 -12.72 -2.82
C VAL A 101 -14.39 -11.73 -2.65
N SER A 102 -13.16 -12.22 -2.59
CA SER A 102 -11.96 -11.40 -2.53
C SER A 102 -11.86 -10.54 -3.79
N PRO A 103 -11.65 -9.22 -3.68
CA PRO A 103 -11.49 -8.36 -4.84
C PRO A 103 -10.11 -8.49 -5.48
N VAL A 104 -9.15 -9.14 -4.82
CA VAL A 104 -7.75 -9.14 -5.25
C VAL A 104 -7.27 -10.49 -5.74
N GLY A 105 -8.04 -11.58 -5.61
CA GLY A 105 -7.54 -12.88 -6.05
C GLY A 105 -8.58 -13.94 -6.38
N ILE A 106 -8.13 -14.89 -7.20
CA ILE A 106 -8.86 -16.11 -7.58
C ILE A 106 -8.04 -17.35 -7.22
N SER A 107 -8.74 -18.47 -7.09
CA SER A 107 -8.17 -19.81 -7.08
C SER A 107 -8.38 -20.43 -8.44
N LEU A 108 -7.35 -21.09 -8.98
CA LEU A 108 -7.39 -21.76 -10.27
C LEU A 108 -6.92 -23.21 -10.11
N VAL A 109 -7.75 -24.13 -10.56
CA VAL A 109 -7.51 -25.57 -10.58
C VAL A 109 -7.34 -26.02 -12.02
N VAL A 110 -6.31 -26.82 -12.29
CA VAL A 110 -6.08 -27.45 -13.61
C VAL A 110 -6.09 -28.96 -13.42
N ASN A 111 -7.06 -29.64 -14.04
CA ASN A 111 -7.32 -31.05 -13.84
C ASN A 111 -6.22 -31.94 -14.45
N ASP A 112 -5.74 -31.58 -15.64
CA ASP A 112 -4.69 -32.33 -16.31
C ASP A 112 -3.30 -31.88 -15.85
N THR A 113 -2.65 -32.73 -15.04
CA THR A 113 -1.27 -32.49 -14.58
C THR A 113 -0.23 -32.67 -15.68
N SER A 114 -0.60 -33.18 -16.86
CA SER A 114 0.29 -33.32 -18.01
C SER A 114 0.46 -32.02 -18.80
N THR A 115 -0.52 -31.11 -18.68
CA THR A 115 -0.61 -29.82 -19.38
C THR A 115 0.63 -28.96 -19.19
N THR A 116 1.30 -28.63 -20.30
CA THR A 116 2.58 -27.92 -20.32
C THR A 116 2.52 -26.53 -19.66
N TRP A 117 1.49 -25.75 -19.95
CA TRP A 117 1.39 -24.38 -19.43
C TRP A 117 1.21 -24.35 -17.91
N ALA A 118 0.47 -25.32 -17.35
CA ALA A 118 0.28 -25.43 -15.91
C ALA A 118 1.58 -25.83 -15.20
N LYS A 119 2.38 -26.74 -15.78
CA LYS A 119 3.73 -27.07 -15.27
C LYS A 119 4.64 -25.86 -15.27
N ASN A 120 4.67 -25.11 -16.37
CA ASN A 120 5.47 -23.89 -16.49
C ASN A 120 5.05 -22.86 -15.43
N LEU A 121 3.75 -22.62 -15.28
CA LEU A 121 3.22 -21.72 -14.25
C LEU A 121 3.61 -22.18 -12.83
N HIS A 122 3.49 -23.48 -12.52
CA HIS A 122 3.87 -24.04 -11.23
C HIS A 122 5.36 -23.81 -10.93
N GLN A 123 6.23 -23.99 -11.93
CA GLN A 123 7.67 -23.79 -11.84
C GLN A 123 8.10 -22.31 -11.89
N GLY A 124 7.16 -21.38 -12.05
CA GLY A 124 7.48 -19.95 -12.14
C GLY A 124 8.08 -19.53 -13.48
N ILE A 125 7.87 -20.32 -14.53
CA ILE A 125 8.29 -20.02 -15.89
C ILE A 125 7.17 -19.20 -16.56
N PHE A 126 7.51 -17.99 -16.98
CA PHE A 126 6.62 -17.08 -17.72
C PHE A 126 7.35 -16.52 -18.95
N PRO A 127 6.72 -16.47 -20.15
CA PRO A 127 5.36 -16.91 -20.47
C PRO A 127 5.17 -18.43 -20.30
N THR A 128 3.94 -18.84 -20.04
CA THR A 128 3.58 -20.25 -19.76
C THR A 128 3.55 -21.10 -21.04
N GLY A 129 3.43 -20.45 -22.21
CA GLY A 129 3.29 -21.12 -23.50
C GLY A 129 1.83 -21.38 -23.90
N ASN A 130 0.87 -20.97 -23.08
CA ASN A 130 -0.53 -20.86 -23.45
C ASN A 130 -0.89 -19.38 -23.61
N THR A 131 -1.10 -18.94 -24.85
CA THR A 131 -1.36 -17.54 -25.18
C THR A 131 -2.59 -16.97 -24.47
N THR A 132 -3.63 -17.77 -24.24
CA THR A 132 -4.82 -17.32 -23.51
C THR A 132 -4.51 -17.06 -22.04
N VAL A 133 -3.74 -17.94 -21.39
CA VAL A 133 -3.31 -17.75 -19.99
C VAL A 133 -2.38 -16.55 -19.89
N ASP A 134 -1.40 -16.46 -20.77
CA ASP A 134 -0.39 -15.40 -20.79
C ASP A 134 -1.05 -14.02 -21.01
N ASP A 135 -2.03 -13.93 -21.91
CA ASP A 135 -2.81 -12.72 -22.15
C ASP A 135 -3.62 -12.29 -20.92
N LEU A 136 -4.22 -13.23 -20.17
CA LEU A 136 -4.94 -12.91 -18.94
C LEU A 136 -4.01 -12.37 -17.86
N PHE A 137 -2.83 -12.96 -17.69
CA PHE A 137 -1.81 -12.47 -16.74
C PHE A 137 -1.33 -11.08 -17.09
N LEU A 138 -0.99 -10.82 -18.36
CA LEU A 138 -0.51 -9.52 -18.81
C LEU A 138 -1.61 -8.46 -18.74
N ARG A 139 -2.82 -8.78 -19.21
CA ARG A 139 -3.94 -7.84 -19.26
C ARG A 139 -4.35 -7.41 -17.86
N TYR A 140 -4.52 -8.35 -16.94
CA TYR A 140 -5.04 -8.05 -15.59
C TYR A 140 -3.94 -7.96 -14.53
N HIS A 141 -2.67 -7.87 -14.95
CA HIS A 141 -1.50 -7.73 -14.08
C HIS A 141 -1.43 -8.78 -12.95
N LEU A 142 -1.80 -10.02 -13.27
CA LEU A 142 -1.90 -11.09 -12.28
C LEU A 142 -0.52 -11.59 -11.87
N LYS A 143 -0.41 -11.96 -10.59
CA LYS A 143 0.76 -12.60 -10.00
C LYS A 143 0.35 -13.94 -9.39
N LYS A 144 1.18 -14.97 -9.58
CA LYS A 144 1.02 -16.24 -8.87
C LYS A 144 1.63 -16.09 -7.47
N THR A 145 0.82 -16.11 -6.42
CA THR A 145 1.31 -15.99 -5.03
C THR A 145 1.71 -17.33 -4.45
N SER A 146 0.98 -18.40 -4.78
CA SER A 146 1.35 -19.76 -4.40
C SER A 146 0.79 -20.80 -5.35
N SER A 147 1.32 -22.02 -5.28
CA SER A 147 0.80 -23.16 -6.04
C SER A 147 1.16 -24.50 -5.41
N TYR A 148 0.28 -25.50 -5.56
CA TYR A 148 0.50 -26.87 -5.09
C TYR A 148 0.08 -27.87 -6.17
N GLN A 149 0.72 -29.05 -6.17
CA GLN A 149 0.37 -30.15 -7.07
C GLN A 149 0.03 -31.40 -6.26
N PHE A 150 -1.17 -31.93 -6.48
CA PHE A 150 -1.60 -33.25 -6.01
C PHE A 150 -2.01 -34.09 -7.23
N SER A 151 -3.26 -34.56 -7.30
CA SER A 151 -3.86 -35.11 -8.52
C SER A 151 -4.21 -34.04 -9.56
N LYS A 152 -4.09 -32.76 -9.20
CA LYS A 152 -4.38 -31.56 -9.99
C LYS A 152 -3.37 -30.46 -9.63
N PHE A 153 -3.26 -29.44 -10.47
CA PHE A 153 -2.60 -28.20 -10.08
C PHE A 153 -3.59 -27.25 -9.40
N PHE A 154 -3.13 -26.59 -8.34
CA PHE A 154 -3.83 -25.52 -7.65
C PHE A 154 -2.96 -24.27 -7.67
N PHE A 155 -3.52 -23.15 -8.11
CA PHE A 155 -2.85 -21.86 -8.18
C PHE A 155 -3.68 -20.82 -7.43
N PHE A 156 -2.98 -19.92 -6.73
CA PHE A 156 -3.56 -18.72 -6.15
C PHE A 156 -3.00 -17.53 -6.92
N LEU A 157 -3.90 -16.82 -7.60
CA LEU A 157 -3.57 -15.70 -8.46
C LEU A 157 -4.12 -14.42 -7.84
N GLU A 158 -3.29 -13.39 -7.75
CA GLU A 158 -3.65 -12.11 -7.15
C GLU A 158 -3.31 -10.93 -8.06
N ASN A 159 -3.99 -9.81 -7.84
CA ASN A 159 -3.71 -8.51 -8.42
C ASN A 159 -3.51 -7.47 -7.30
N GLU A 160 -2.69 -6.46 -7.55
CA GLU A 160 -2.47 -5.36 -6.61
C GLU A 160 -3.71 -4.46 -6.48
N GLU A 161 -4.51 -4.36 -7.55
CA GLU A 161 -5.75 -3.58 -7.54
C GLU A 161 -7.00 -4.45 -7.40
N PRO A 162 -8.06 -3.95 -6.74
CA PRO A 162 -9.37 -4.56 -6.75
C PRO A 162 -9.92 -4.79 -8.17
N LEU A 163 -10.33 -6.02 -8.45
CA LEU A 163 -11.00 -6.49 -9.66
C LEU A 163 -12.34 -7.14 -9.32
N ASN A 164 -13.18 -7.29 -10.34
CA ASN A 164 -14.28 -8.25 -10.30
C ASN A 164 -13.75 -9.66 -10.56
N THR A 165 -13.31 -10.31 -9.49
CA THR A 165 -12.71 -11.65 -9.50
C THR A 165 -13.68 -12.74 -9.94
N VAL A 166 -15.00 -12.52 -9.83
CA VAL A 166 -16.02 -13.42 -10.37
C VAL A 166 -16.00 -13.40 -11.90
N ALA A 167 -15.96 -12.22 -12.51
CA ALA A 167 -15.81 -12.09 -13.96
C ALA A 167 -14.46 -12.64 -14.44
N LEU A 168 -13.38 -12.41 -13.67
CA LEU A 168 -12.06 -12.96 -13.99
C LEU A 168 -12.05 -14.50 -13.96
N ALA A 169 -12.63 -15.11 -12.94
CA ALA A 169 -12.74 -16.56 -12.81
C ALA A 169 -13.50 -17.18 -14.00
N LYS A 170 -14.58 -16.54 -14.49
CA LYS A 170 -15.29 -16.98 -15.71
C LYS A 170 -14.38 -17.03 -16.94
N LEU A 171 -13.44 -16.10 -17.09
CA LEU A 171 -12.50 -16.10 -18.21
C LEU A 171 -11.57 -17.30 -18.16
N PHE A 172 -11.08 -17.65 -16.96
CA PHE A 172 -10.29 -18.87 -16.78
C PHE A 172 -11.12 -20.12 -17.04
N ASN A 173 -12.37 -20.18 -16.57
CA ASN A 173 -13.27 -21.32 -16.80
C ASN A 173 -13.57 -21.61 -18.29
N ASN A 174 -13.27 -20.68 -19.20
CA ASN A 174 -13.35 -20.93 -20.65
C ASN A 174 -12.13 -21.66 -21.22
N ILE A 175 -11.08 -21.87 -20.43
CA ILE A 175 -9.89 -22.63 -20.81
C ILE A 175 -10.13 -24.11 -20.51
N PRO A 176 -9.93 -25.02 -21.48
CA PRO A 176 -10.12 -26.46 -21.28
C PRO A 176 -9.40 -27.00 -20.04
N ASP A 177 -10.04 -27.92 -19.33
CA ASP A 177 -9.54 -28.60 -18.13
C ASP A 177 -9.21 -27.70 -16.94
N THR A 178 -9.74 -26.48 -16.92
CA THR A 178 -9.60 -25.55 -15.79
C THR A 178 -10.92 -25.36 -15.03
N HIS A 179 -10.79 -25.03 -13.74
CA HIS A 179 -11.87 -24.55 -12.90
C HIS A 179 -11.32 -23.43 -12.02
N ALA A 180 -11.96 -22.27 -12.02
CA ALA A 180 -11.55 -21.10 -11.27
C ALA A 180 -12.72 -20.53 -10.49
N ASP A 181 -12.44 -20.09 -9.26
CA ASP A 181 -13.38 -19.41 -8.37
C ASP A 181 -12.71 -18.18 -7.76
N ALA A 182 -13.50 -17.14 -7.51
CA ALA A 182 -13.05 -16.03 -6.69
C ALA A 182 -12.76 -16.52 -5.27
N ASN A 183 -11.64 -16.10 -4.68
CA ASN A 183 -11.30 -16.50 -3.32
C ASN A 183 -12.38 -16.00 -2.37
N SER A 184 -12.81 -16.80 -1.39
CA SER A 184 -13.76 -16.33 -0.38
C SER A 184 -13.09 -15.35 0.59
N SER A 185 -13.81 -14.32 1.02
CA SER A 185 -13.43 -13.53 2.19
C SER A 185 -14.22 -14.05 3.40
N ILE A 186 -13.53 -14.38 4.49
CA ILE A 186 -14.14 -14.86 5.73
C ILE A 186 -13.84 -13.84 6.83
N GLY A 187 -14.86 -13.53 7.62
CA GLY A 187 -14.76 -12.64 8.77
C GLY A 187 -15.61 -11.38 8.63
N GLY A 188 -15.81 -10.71 9.77
CA GLY A 188 -16.35 -9.37 9.86
C GLY A 188 -15.27 -8.34 10.19
N GLY A 189 -15.70 -7.20 10.74
CA GLY A 189 -14.80 -6.15 11.22
C GLY A 189 -15.28 -4.79 10.76
N ASN A 190 -14.31 -3.95 10.39
CA ASN A 190 -14.58 -2.64 9.82
C ASN A 190 -15.24 -2.78 8.43
N ASP A 191 -16.22 -1.94 8.13
CA ASP A 191 -16.87 -1.92 6.83
C ASP A 191 -17.52 -0.55 6.58
N ILE A 192 -17.60 -0.16 5.32
CA ILE A 192 -18.38 0.98 4.85
C ILE A 192 -19.41 0.45 3.86
N ARG A 193 -20.69 0.75 4.08
CA ARG A 193 -21.77 0.43 3.16
C ARG A 193 -22.41 1.68 2.59
N LEU A 194 -22.93 1.54 1.38
CA LEU A 194 -23.53 2.62 0.62
C LEU A 194 -24.93 2.21 0.15
N ASP A 195 -25.90 3.07 0.44
CA ASP A 195 -27.26 3.00 -0.09
C ASP A 195 -27.56 4.27 -0.88
N THR A 196 -28.19 4.17 -2.05
CA THR A 196 -28.54 5.34 -2.88
C THR A 196 -30.07 5.46 -2.99
N VAL A 197 -30.60 6.62 -2.61
CA VAL A 197 -32.04 6.91 -2.68
C VAL A 197 -32.24 8.33 -3.19
N GLY A 198 -32.93 8.49 -4.33
CA GLY A 198 -33.27 9.81 -4.87
C GLY A 198 -32.06 10.68 -5.26
N GLY A 199 -30.92 10.06 -5.60
CA GLY A 199 -29.67 10.77 -5.90
C GLY A 199 -28.83 11.14 -4.67
N SER A 200 -29.40 11.03 -3.47
CA SER A 200 -28.65 11.14 -2.22
C SER A 200 -28.04 9.78 -1.86
N VAL A 201 -26.92 9.83 -1.15
CA VAL A 201 -26.15 8.64 -0.75
C VAL A 201 -26.12 8.56 0.77
N THR A 202 -26.51 7.42 1.33
CA THR A 202 -26.31 7.13 2.74
C THR A 202 -25.08 6.24 2.90
N LEU A 203 -24.08 6.75 3.61
CA LEU A 203 -22.88 6.02 3.97
C LEU A 203 -22.99 5.54 5.41
N ARG A 204 -22.78 4.23 5.61
CA ARG A 204 -22.76 3.60 6.92
C ARG A 204 -21.37 3.05 7.18
N TYR A 205 -20.64 3.72 8.06
CA TYR A 205 -19.37 3.25 8.59
C TYR A 205 -19.64 2.32 9.76
N SER A 206 -18.85 1.27 9.89
CA SER A 206 -18.96 0.36 11.02
C SER A 206 -17.62 -0.19 11.45
N THR A 207 -17.48 -0.41 12.75
CA THR A 207 -16.39 -1.17 13.35
C THR A 207 -16.97 -2.32 14.15
N GLY A 208 -16.35 -3.50 14.05
CA GLY A 208 -16.76 -4.70 14.77
C GLY A 208 -15.57 -5.31 15.49
N TRP A 209 -15.81 -5.84 16.70
CA TRP A 209 -14.77 -6.44 17.55
C TRP A 209 -15.30 -7.64 18.34
N GLY A 210 -14.40 -8.33 19.04
CA GLY A 210 -14.67 -9.63 19.66
C GLY A 210 -14.43 -10.79 18.68
N ASP A 211 -15.36 -11.73 18.57
CA ASP A 211 -15.27 -12.86 17.63
C ASP A 211 -15.67 -12.45 16.21
N CYS A 212 -14.74 -11.86 15.45
CA CYS A 212 -14.99 -11.46 14.07
C CYS A 212 -14.92 -12.58 13.01
N PRO A 213 -14.18 -13.69 13.16
CA PRO A 213 -14.26 -14.82 12.23
C PRO A 213 -15.67 -15.39 12.05
N ALA A 214 -16.47 -15.45 13.12
CA ALA A 214 -17.87 -15.88 13.08
C ALA A 214 -18.89 -14.75 12.88
N GLY A 215 -18.41 -13.52 12.69
CA GLY A 215 -19.22 -12.30 12.69
C GLY A 215 -19.15 -11.62 14.06
N CYS A 216 -18.52 -10.44 14.09
CA CYS A 216 -18.17 -9.73 15.31
C CYS A 216 -19.32 -9.65 16.31
N ILE A 217 -19.05 -10.04 17.57
CA ILE A 217 -20.01 -10.03 18.68
C ILE A 217 -20.54 -8.62 18.93
N PHE A 218 -19.64 -7.63 18.83
CA PHE A 218 -19.96 -6.23 19.05
C PHE A 218 -19.80 -5.45 17.75
N LYS A 219 -20.65 -4.45 17.57
CA LYS A 219 -20.61 -3.59 16.38
C LYS A 219 -21.12 -2.19 16.67
N ARG A 220 -20.34 -1.18 16.28
CA ARG A 220 -20.74 0.23 16.25
C ARG A 220 -20.93 0.67 14.80
N ASN A 221 -21.95 1.48 14.55
CA ASN A 221 -22.21 2.08 13.24
C ASN A 221 -22.38 3.60 13.34
N TRP A 222 -21.95 4.32 12.32
CA TRP A 222 -22.18 5.76 12.12
C TRP A 222 -22.77 5.98 10.74
N ILE A 223 -23.79 6.83 10.65
CA ILE A 223 -24.60 6.99 9.44
C ILE A 223 -24.53 8.45 8.99
N PHE A 224 -24.08 8.67 7.76
CA PHE A 224 -24.01 9.97 7.13
C PHE A 224 -24.88 9.98 5.87
N LEU A 225 -25.66 11.04 5.68
CA LEU A 225 -26.38 11.33 4.45
C LEU A 225 -25.60 12.37 3.67
N VAL A 226 -25.21 12.02 2.44
CA VAL A 226 -24.54 12.90 1.50
C VAL A 226 -25.54 13.29 0.41
N GLN A 227 -25.76 14.59 0.26
CA GLN A 227 -26.64 15.16 -0.76
C GLN A 227 -25.89 15.34 -2.10
N PRO A 228 -26.59 15.48 -3.24
CA PRO A 228 -25.95 15.70 -4.55
C PRO A 228 -25.05 16.95 -4.63
N ASN A 229 -25.30 17.94 -3.78
CA ASN A 229 -24.48 19.15 -3.65
C ASN A 229 -23.29 18.98 -2.69
N CYS A 230 -23.00 17.75 -2.24
CA CYS A 230 -21.94 17.39 -1.30
C CYS A 230 -22.17 17.83 0.15
N SER A 231 -23.33 18.41 0.49
CA SER A 231 -23.65 18.67 1.89
C SER A 231 -23.83 17.34 2.64
N VAL A 232 -23.22 17.25 3.81
CA VAL A 232 -23.28 16.06 4.67
C VAL A 232 -24.14 16.35 5.88
N GLN A 233 -24.99 15.39 6.23
CA GLN A 233 -25.75 15.36 7.48
C GLN A 233 -25.39 14.09 8.25
N PHE A 234 -24.97 14.23 9.49
CA PHE A 234 -24.87 13.09 10.40
C PHE A 234 -26.27 12.69 10.87
N LEU A 235 -26.65 11.43 10.65
CA LEU A 235 -27.97 10.89 11.00
C LEU A 235 -27.98 10.21 12.37
N GLY A 236 -26.81 9.79 12.87
CA GLY A 236 -26.67 9.17 14.19
C GLY A 236 -25.69 8.01 14.22
N ALA A 237 -25.43 7.54 15.44
CA ALA A 237 -24.64 6.35 15.72
C ALA A 237 -25.46 5.33 16.49
N GLN A 238 -25.25 4.04 16.20
CA GLN A 238 -26.03 2.94 16.77
C GLN A 238 -25.19 1.68 16.98
N GLY A 239 -25.69 0.76 17.81
CA GLY A 239 -25.01 -0.45 18.23
C GLY A 239 -24.30 -0.29 19.57
N ASP A 240 -23.30 -1.12 19.82
CA ASP A 240 -22.57 -1.17 21.09
C ASP A 240 -21.80 0.12 21.37
N GLN A 241 -21.41 0.37 22.62
CA GLN A 241 -20.47 1.46 22.93
C GLN A 241 -19.03 0.99 22.68
N LEU A 242 -18.16 1.90 22.20
CA LEU A 242 -16.74 1.59 22.07
C LEU A 242 -16.15 1.32 23.46
N THR A 243 -15.38 0.25 23.58
CA THR A 243 -14.61 -0.09 24.79
C THR A 243 -13.25 0.61 24.73
N SER A 244 -12.52 0.67 25.85
CA SER A 244 -11.15 1.21 25.87
C SER A 244 -10.18 0.51 24.91
N GLU A 245 -10.48 -0.74 24.53
CA GLU A 245 -9.68 -1.55 23.59
C GLU A 245 -9.87 -1.14 22.13
N VAL A 246 -11.01 -0.52 21.80
CA VAL A 246 -11.42 -0.14 20.43
C VAL A 246 -11.75 1.35 20.35
N SER A 247 -11.53 2.10 21.45
CA SER A 247 -11.79 3.53 21.53
C SER A 247 -10.58 4.33 21.15
N CYS A 248 -10.84 5.44 20.46
CA CYS A 248 -9.95 6.58 20.42
C CYS A 248 -9.69 7.08 21.84
N ASN A 249 -8.44 7.16 22.30
CA ASN A 249 -8.14 7.88 23.54
C ASN A 249 -8.37 9.37 23.26
N SER A 250 -9.56 9.88 23.57
CA SER A 250 -10.10 11.16 23.12
C SER A 250 -9.47 12.41 23.75
N THR A 251 -8.19 12.36 24.12
CA THR A 251 -7.38 13.55 24.44
C THR A 251 -6.83 14.23 23.19
N TYR A 252 -7.17 13.75 22.00
CA TYR A 252 -6.80 14.36 20.73
C TYR A 252 -7.68 15.59 20.44
N GLU A 253 -7.16 16.78 20.70
CA GLU A 253 -7.65 18.02 20.09
C GLU A 253 -7.31 18.00 18.60
N CYS A 254 -8.30 17.76 17.74
CA CYS A 254 -8.14 17.90 16.29
C CYS A 254 -8.00 19.39 15.93
N TYR A 255 -6.79 19.81 15.55
CA TYR A 255 -6.52 21.17 15.11
C TYR A 255 -6.84 21.36 13.63
N THR A 256 -7.85 22.19 13.37
CA THR A 256 -8.09 22.79 12.06
C THR A 256 -6.95 23.76 11.71
N THR A 257 -5.84 23.27 11.16
CA THR A 257 -4.88 24.07 10.36
C THR A 257 -3.95 23.15 9.55
N PRO A 258 -3.72 23.41 8.26
CA PRO A 258 -2.80 22.62 7.44
C PRO A 258 -1.36 23.04 7.78
N LEU A 259 -0.44 22.07 7.86
CA LEU A 259 1.03 22.24 8.02
C LEU A 259 1.65 22.09 9.42
N CYS A 260 1.01 21.37 10.33
CA CYS A 260 1.78 20.42 11.15
C CYS A 260 1.67 19.06 10.46
N MET A 261 2.42 18.03 10.85
CA MET A 261 2.04 16.66 10.48
C MET A 261 1.44 15.98 11.71
N PRO A 262 0.17 16.29 12.10
CA PRO A 262 -0.46 15.68 13.27
C PRO A 262 -0.42 14.16 13.19
N TRP A 263 -0.67 13.58 12.00
CA TRP A 263 -0.55 12.14 11.77
C TRP A 263 0.80 11.57 12.20
N LEU A 264 1.91 12.30 11.98
CA LEU A 264 3.24 11.84 12.33
C LEU A 264 3.42 11.92 13.85
N GLN A 265 2.95 12.99 14.48
CA GLN A 265 2.94 13.10 15.94
C GLN A 265 2.07 12.00 16.58
N ASP A 266 0.89 11.73 16.04
CA ASP A 266 -0.05 10.70 16.52
C ASP A 266 0.53 9.30 16.32
N SER A 267 1.16 9.04 15.17
CA SER A 267 1.85 7.79 14.87
C SER A 267 3.04 7.59 15.82
N LEU A 268 3.86 8.63 16.01
CA LEU A 268 4.99 8.57 16.92
C LEU A 268 4.55 8.42 18.39
N GLN A 269 3.44 9.04 18.80
CA GLN A 269 2.86 8.86 20.14
C GLN A 269 2.23 7.47 20.32
N HIS A 270 1.55 6.93 19.30
CA HIS A 270 1.06 5.56 19.29
C HIS A 270 2.20 4.56 19.48
N TYR A 271 3.26 4.70 18.69
CA TYR A 271 4.45 3.85 18.81
C TYR A 271 5.17 4.05 20.15
N ALA A 272 5.34 5.29 20.63
CA ALA A 272 5.94 5.56 21.93
C ALA A 272 5.13 4.96 23.11
N ALA A 273 3.80 4.91 23.01
CA ALA A 273 2.94 4.28 24.01
C ALA A 273 3.07 2.74 24.02
N GLN A 274 3.35 2.14 22.86
CA GLN A 274 3.62 0.70 22.77
C GLN A 274 5.04 0.34 23.20
N PHE A 275 5.98 1.27 23.09
CA PHE A 275 7.41 1.07 23.38
C PHE A 275 7.94 2.14 24.36
N PRO A 276 7.59 2.05 25.66
CA PRO A 276 7.91 3.09 26.64
C PRO A 276 9.41 3.26 26.96
N ASP A 277 10.26 2.28 26.59
CA ASP A 277 11.70 2.26 26.86
C ASP A 277 12.53 2.99 25.78
N CYS A 278 12.06 4.15 25.35
CA CYS A 278 12.76 4.98 24.37
C CYS A 278 14.00 5.62 25.01
N THR A 279 15.16 4.95 24.95
CA THR A 279 16.43 5.49 25.46
C THR A 279 17.31 6.02 24.32
N PRO A 280 18.09 7.10 24.53
CA PRO A 280 18.93 7.71 23.48
C PRO A 280 20.01 6.80 22.89
N THR A 281 20.30 5.66 23.53
CA THR A 281 21.37 4.75 23.12
C THR A 281 20.95 3.71 22.08
N GLN A 282 19.65 3.48 21.91
CA GLN A 282 19.05 2.67 20.84
C GLN A 282 17.60 3.16 20.65
N PRO A 283 17.31 4.13 19.78
CA PRO A 283 15.94 4.59 19.61
C PRO A 283 15.12 3.45 18.99
N PRO A 284 14.14 2.86 19.71
CA PRO A 284 13.25 1.85 19.14
C PRO A 284 12.35 2.42 18.05
N LEU A 285 12.40 3.74 17.82
CA LEU A 285 11.59 4.47 16.88
C LEU A 285 12.41 5.62 16.25
N SER A 286 12.49 5.67 14.93
CA SER A 286 13.06 6.80 14.20
C SER A 286 12.22 7.15 12.98
N VAL A 287 12.29 8.41 12.53
CA VAL A 287 11.71 8.84 11.25
C VAL A 287 12.84 9.10 10.29
N THR A 288 12.87 8.34 9.21
CA THR A 288 13.86 8.49 8.14
C THR A 288 13.16 9.00 6.89
N LEU A 289 13.82 9.89 6.16
CA LEU A 289 13.38 10.23 4.82
C LEU A 289 13.96 9.22 3.83
N TYR A 290 13.10 8.45 3.17
CA TYR A 290 13.48 7.52 2.12
C TYR A 290 13.28 8.14 0.75
N GLN A 291 14.11 7.71 -0.21
CA GLN A 291 13.99 8.12 -1.61
C GLN A 291 14.05 6.88 -2.51
N ASN A 292 13.20 6.85 -3.52
CA ASN A 292 13.28 5.89 -4.64
C ASN A 292 13.91 6.57 -5.86
N PHE A 293 14.28 5.81 -6.89
CA PHE A 293 14.80 6.25 -8.20
C PHE A 293 13.97 7.35 -8.87
N SER A 294 12.68 7.50 -8.51
CA SER A 294 11.79 8.55 -9.00
C SER A 294 11.87 9.87 -8.21
N SER A 295 12.77 9.98 -7.23
CA SER A 295 13.03 11.18 -6.41
C SER A 295 11.83 11.71 -5.62
N ILE A 296 10.79 10.91 -5.39
CA ILE A 296 9.69 11.27 -4.50
C ILE A 296 10.14 10.96 -3.06
N PRO A 297 10.30 11.96 -2.18
CA PRO A 297 10.62 11.71 -0.79
C PRO A 297 9.42 11.06 -0.10
N VAL A 298 9.68 10.01 0.65
CA VAL A 298 8.69 9.36 1.53
C VAL A 298 9.28 9.29 2.94
N LEU A 299 8.44 9.30 3.94
CA LEU A 299 8.81 9.15 5.34
C LEU A 299 8.68 7.69 5.70
N GLY A 300 9.72 7.11 6.29
CA GLY A 300 9.64 5.81 6.92
C GLY A 300 9.70 5.98 8.43
N ILE A 301 8.66 5.55 9.13
CA ILE A 301 8.67 5.39 10.58
C ILE A 301 9.27 4.02 10.84
N HIS A 302 10.52 3.98 11.27
CA HIS A 302 11.26 2.76 11.56
C HIS A 302 11.10 2.39 13.02
N GLY A 303 10.67 1.17 13.28
CA GLY A 303 10.54 0.61 14.62
C GLY A 303 11.37 -0.65 14.79
N ILE A 304 12.05 -0.79 15.93
CA ILE A 304 12.82 -1.99 16.29
C ILE A 304 12.13 -2.70 17.45
N ILE A 305 11.73 -3.95 17.24
CA ILE A 305 11.12 -4.81 18.28
C ILE A 305 12.12 -5.89 18.68
N GLY A 306 12.81 -5.67 19.78
CA GLY A 306 13.84 -6.60 20.28
C GLY A 306 15.08 -6.64 19.38
N ILE A 307 15.73 -7.80 19.28
CA ILE A 307 16.95 -7.99 18.46
C ILE A 307 16.67 -8.58 17.07
N ASP A 308 15.45 -9.07 16.83
CA ASP A 308 15.15 -9.99 15.72
C ASP A 308 14.16 -9.43 14.68
N ALA A 309 13.55 -8.27 14.95
CA ALA A 309 12.53 -7.68 14.08
C ALA A 309 12.67 -6.17 13.97
N GLU A 310 12.75 -5.68 12.74
CA GLU A 310 12.57 -4.28 12.39
C GLU A 310 11.31 -4.15 11.55
N PHE A 311 10.63 -3.02 11.64
CA PHE A 311 9.57 -2.67 10.72
C PHE A 311 9.73 -1.21 10.29
N THR A 312 9.19 -0.88 9.13
CA THR A 312 9.17 0.46 8.59
C THR A 312 7.84 0.68 7.91
N ASP A 313 7.08 1.64 8.41
CA ASP A 313 5.88 2.12 7.74
C ASP A 313 6.24 3.33 6.88
N PHE A 314 5.88 3.26 5.60
CA PHE A 314 6.18 4.28 4.62
C PHE A 314 4.96 5.16 4.40
N PHE A 315 5.19 6.47 4.38
CA PHE A 315 4.19 7.50 4.18
C PHE A 315 4.70 8.52 3.17
N TYR A 316 3.83 9.08 2.34
CA TYR A 316 4.20 10.31 1.62
C TYR A 316 4.33 11.47 2.62
N CYS A 317 4.98 12.56 2.21
CA CYS A 317 5.13 13.78 3.03
C CYS A 317 3.83 14.41 3.49
N ASP A 318 2.71 13.96 2.97
CA ASP A 318 1.37 14.42 3.31
C ASP A 318 0.61 13.45 4.22
N GLY A 319 1.24 12.37 4.67
CA GLY A 319 0.68 11.36 5.57
C GLY A 319 0.00 10.18 4.89
N THR A 320 -0.04 10.13 3.55
CA THR A 320 -0.61 8.98 2.85
C THR A 320 0.24 7.73 3.09
N TYR A 321 -0.33 6.72 3.73
CA TYR A 321 0.32 5.43 3.91
C TYR A 321 0.57 4.75 2.56
N ILE A 322 1.81 4.33 2.35
CA ILE A 322 2.28 3.67 1.12
C ILE A 322 2.34 2.16 1.34
N GLY A 323 2.65 1.73 2.55
CA GLY A 323 2.83 0.33 2.90
C GLY A 323 3.90 0.15 3.98
N SER A 324 4.25 -1.10 4.25
CA SER A 324 5.23 -1.44 5.27
C SER A 324 6.30 -2.39 4.74
N CYS A 325 7.47 -2.33 5.37
CA CYS A 325 8.47 -3.37 5.33
C CYS A 325 8.67 -3.91 6.73
N SER A 326 8.93 -5.21 6.86
CA SER A 326 9.45 -5.78 8.08
C SER A 326 10.64 -6.67 7.77
N ILE A 327 11.70 -6.52 8.55
CA ILE A 327 12.92 -7.30 8.48
C ILE A 327 12.90 -8.24 9.67
N THR A 328 12.83 -9.54 9.40
CA THR A 328 12.91 -10.58 10.42
C THR A 328 14.11 -11.48 10.16
N ILE A 329 14.40 -12.42 11.06
CA ILE A 329 15.38 -13.51 10.82
C ILE A 329 15.11 -14.30 9.53
N ALA A 330 13.85 -14.38 9.08
CA ALA A 330 13.49 -15.04 7.83
C ALA A 330 13.93 -14.22 6.59
N GLY A 331 14.13 -12.92 6.76
CA GLY A 331 14.42 -11.96 5.70
C GLY A 331 13.42 -10.80 5.71
N PRO A 332 13.64 -9.82 4.83
CA PRO A 332 12.75 -8.68 4.75
C PRO A 332 11.53 -9.02 3.87
N PHE A 333 10.36 -8.53 4.26
CA PHE A 333 9.11 -8.61 3.50
C PHE A 333 8.48 -7.23 3.46
N CYS A 334 8.08 -6.77 2.28
CA CYS A 334 7.43 -5.49 2.10
C CYS A 334 6.10 -5.65 1.39
N THR A 335 5.12 -4.85 1.80
CA THR A 335 3.82 -4.73 1.15
C THR A 335 3.54 -3.25 0.92
N PRO A 336 3.54 -2.77 -0.33
CA PRO A 336 3.84 -3.49 -1.57
C PRO A 336 5.34 -3.81 -1.75
N THR A 337 5.66 -4.78 -2.61
CA THR A 337 7.05 -5.27 -2.78
C THR A 337 8.02 -4.23 -3.34
N TYR A 338 7.54 -3.19 -4.04
CA TYR A 338 8.44 -2.14 -4.56
C TYR A 338 9.08 -1.30 -3.44
N LEU A 339 8.59 -1.39 -2.20
CA LEU A 339 9.18 -0.68 -1.07
C LEU A 339 10.61 -1.14 -0.77
N PHE A 340 11.03 -2.33 -1.24
CA PHE A 340 12.42 -2.77 -1.19
C PHE A 340 13.41 -1.84 -1.92
N ASP A 341 12.91 -1.09 -2.91
CA ASP A 341 13.76 -0.24 -3.74
C ASP A 341 14.01 1.14 -3.11
N PHE A 342 13.32 1.47 -2.01
CA PHE A 342 13.54 2.72 -1.30
C PHE A 342 14.84 2.67 -0.51
N GLN A 343 15.72 3.64 -0.77
CA GLN A 343 16.99 3.76 -0.08
C GLN A 343 16.81 4.52 1.22
N HIS A 344 17.42 4.00 2.29
CA HIS A 344 17.46 4.66 3.59
C HIS A 344 18.21 6.00 3.44
N GLY A 345 17.51 7.11 3.62
CA GLY A 345 18.12 8.44 3.61
C GLY A 345 18.40 8.93 5.02
N ASP A 346 18.30 10.24 5.23
CA ASP A 346 18.64 10.87 6.50
C ASP A 346 17.58 10.59 7.57
N ILE A 347 18.03 10.27 8.78
CA ILE A 347 17.18 10.25 9.97
C ILE A 347 16.85 11.71 10.30
N ILE A 348 15.58 12.07 10.15
CA ILE A 348 15.07 13.41 10.44
C ILE A 348 14.50 13.54 11.85
N TRP A 349 14.39 12.41 12.58
CA TRP A 349 14.01 12.35 13.99
C TRP A 349 14.36 10.99 14.62
N ASP A 350 14.90 11.01 15.84
CA ASP A 350 15.34 9.83 16.61
C ASP A 350 15.05 9.97 18.11
N CYS A 351 13.95 10.66 18.45
CA CYS A 351 13.55 11.04 19.81
C CYS A 351 14.46 12.07 20.51
N THR A 352 15.65 12.38 19.99
CA THR A 352 16.53 13.41 20.55
C THR A 352 16.31 14.80 19.93
N GLN A 353 15.62 14.83 18.79
CA GLN A 353 15.33 16.02 17.99
C GLN A 353 13.88 16.49 18.20
N PRO A 354 13.56 17.78 17.98
CA PRO A 354 12.17 18.23 17.89
C PRO A 354 11.44 17.49 16.75
N LEU A 355 10.13 17.28 16.90
CA LEU A 355 9.32 16.57 15.92
C LEU A 355 9.46 17.18 14.51
N PRO A 356 9.53 16.36 13.45
CA PRO A 356 9.65 16.86 12.08
C PRO A 356 8.48 17.77 11.70
N THR A 357 8.80 18.85 10.99
CA THR A 357 7.82 19.73 10.34
C THR A 357 7.69 19.38 8.85
N PRO A 358 6.61 19.82 8.15
CA PRO A 358 6.50 19.61 6.71
C PRO A 358 7.70 20.13 5.90
N ALA A 359 8.38 21.17 6.40
CA ALA A 359 9.59 21.70 5.78
C ALA A 359 10.68 20.63 5.68
N ASN A 360 10.82 19.78 6.71
CA ASN A 360 11.79 18.68 6.77
C ASN A 360 11.54 17.61 5.69
N CYS A 361 10.31 17.50 5.18
CA CYS A 361 9.97 16.54 4.12
C CYS A 361 10.22 17.08 2.71
N THR A 362 10.14 18.41 2.54
CA THR A 362 10.41 19.09 1.26
C THR A 362 11.86 19.51 1.05
N SER A 363 12.67 19.55 2.12
CA SER A 363 14.02 20.08 2.11
C SER A 363 15.12 19.07 1.80
N ALA A 364 14.77 17.81 1.51
CA ALA A 364 15.75 16.96 0.86
C ALA A 364 15.94 17.51 -0.54
N ALA A 365 16.96 18.38 -0.67
CA ALA A 365 17.54 18.73 -1.95
C ALA A 365 17.61 17.44 -2.77
N PRO A 366 17.26 17.45 -4.07
CA PRO A 366 17.46 16.29 -4.91
C PRO A 366 18.90 15.85 -4.65
N VAL A 367 19.06 14.72 -3.97
CA VAL A 367 20.38 14.14 -3.78
C VAL A 367 20.82 13.96 -5.21
N PRO A 368 21.85 14.69 -5.70
CA PRO A 368 22.29 14.49 -7.06
C PRO A 368 22.48 12.99 -7.18
N ILE A 369 21.84 12.40 -8.20
CA ILE A 369 21.87 10.96 -8.48
C ILE A 369 23.33 10.60 -8.73
N SER A 370 24.09 10.47 -7.65
CA SER A 370 25.41 9.90 -7.62
C SER A 370 25.13 8.48 -7.19
N GLU A 371 25.36 7.58 -8.12
CA GLU A 371 25.18 6.14 -8.03
C GLU A 371 25.19 5.65 -6.59
N ALA A 372 24.04 5.13 -6.14
CA ALA A 372 23.92 4.54 -4.83
C ALA A 372 25.04 3.52 -4.62
N LEU A 373 25.69 3.59 -3.45
CA LEU A 373 26.71 2.62 -3.07
C LEU A 373 26.07 1.23 -3.08
N SER A 374 26.32 0.45 -4.13
CA SER A 374 25.75 -0.89 -4.29
C SER A 374 26.88 -1.90 -4.49
N PHE A 375 26.68 -3.09 -3.96
CA PHE A 375 27.62 -4.19 -4.13
C PHE A 375 26.91 -5.52 -4.29
N GLN A 376 27.62 -6.47 -4.90
CA GLN A 376 27.18 -7.83 -5.15
C GLN A 376 27.98 -8.82 -4.30
N LEU A 377 27.35 -9.93 -3.95
CA LEU A 377 27.97 -11.06 -3.26
C LEU A 377 27.78 -12.31 -4.12
N SER A 378 28.86 -13.05 -4.39
CA SER A 378 28.77 -14.28 -5.18
C SER A 378 29.85 -15.31 -4.78
N PRO A 379 29.49 -16.59 -4.57
CA PRO A 379 28.14 -17.12 -4.54
C PRO A 379 27.38 -16.69 -3.26
N ASN A 380 26.07 -16.56 -3.37
CA ASN A 380 25.17 -16.34 -2.22
C ASN A 380 23.81 -16.98 -2.54
N PRO A 381 23.42 -18.11 -1.89
CA PRO A 381 24.09 -18.74 -0.74
C PRO A 381 25.46 -19.34 -1.06
N SER A 382 26.32 -19.49 -0.04
CA SER A 382 27.64 -20.14 -0.15
C SER A 382 27.72 -21.37 0.75
N ALA A 383 28.07 -22.52 0.16
CA ALA A 383 28.28 -23.78 0.91
C ALA A 383 29.71 -23.92 1.46
N SER A 384 30.69 -23.26 0.86
CA SER A 384 32.10 -23.36 1.27
C SER A 384 32.53 -22.25 2.24
N GLY A 385 31.67 -21.27 2.51
CA GLY A 385 32.04 -20.06 3.22
C GLY A 385 32.88 -19.08 2.39
N GLN A 386 33.21 -19.41 1.14
CA GLN A 386 33.94 -18.52 0.23
C GLN A 386 32.95 -17.67 -0.57
N VAL A 387 33.07 -16.35 -0.49
CA VAL A 387 32.20 -15.38 -1.16
C VAL A 387 33.05 -14.25 -1.71
N VAL A 388 32.73 -13.74 -2.90
CA VAL A 388 33.39 -12.55 -3.46
C VAL A 388 32.42 -11.38 -3.38
N LEU A 389 32.86 -10.30 -2.73
CA LEU A 389 32.19 -9.00 -2.79
C LEU A 389 32.70 -8.21 -3.98
N ARG A 390 31.78 -7.59 -4.75
CA ARG A 390 32.11 -6.67 -5.84
C ARG A 390 31.35 -5.35 -5.67
N ALA A 391 32.07 -4.24 -5.55
CA ALA A 391 31.52 -2.89 -5.51
C ALA A 391 32.28 -1.98 -6.49
N SER A 392 31.58 -0.99 -7.06
CA SER A 392 32.18 0.06 -7.88
C SER A 392 31.74 1.41 -7.31
N PHE A 393 32.68 2.32 -7.13
CA PHE A 393 32.45 3.64 -6.53
C PHE A 393 32.53 4.79 -7.55
N GLY A 394 32.98 4.50 -8.78
CA GLY A 394 33.17 5.48 -9.86
C GLY A 394 34.34 6.45 -9.64
N THR A 395 34.78 6.63 -8.41
CA THR A 395 35.99 7.38 -8.01
C THR A 395 36.64 6.69 -6.81
N PRO A 396 37.94 6.90 -6.54
CA PRO A 396 38.60 6.32 -5.36
C PRO A 396 37.87 6.69 -4.06
N ALA A 397 37.37 5.68 -3.34
CA ALA A 397 36.63 5.83 -2.11
C ALA A 397 37.36 5.17 -0.94
N LYS A 398 37.44 5.87 0.19
CA LYS A 398 37.84 5.31 1.48
C LYS A 398 36.62 4.75 2.21
N GLY A 399 36.77 3.57 2.78
CA GLY A 399 35.65 2.91 3.42
C GLY A 399 36.02 1.77 4.35
N ARG A 400 34.97 1.13 4.87
CA ARG A 400 35.01 0.00 5.79
C ARG A 400 34.06 -1.08 5.32
N LEU A 401 34.53 -2.32 5.34
CA LEU A 401 33.75 -3.50 5.01
C LEU A 401 33.74 -4.41 6.23
N SER A 402 32.55 -4.72 6.74
CA SER A 402 32.37 -5.66 7.83
C SER A 402 31.38 -6.77 7.50
N VAL A 403 31.56 -7.93 8.14
CA VAL A 403 30.63 -9.04 8.14
C VAL A 403 30.26 -9.31 9.59
N VAL A 404 28.96 -9.23 9.90
CA VAL A 404 28.43 -9.49 11.25
C VAL A 404 27.48 -10.69 11.20
N ASP A 405 27.44 -11.47 12.27
CA ASP A 405 26.39 -12.49 12.44
C ASP A 405 25.07 -11.87 12.93
N LEU A 406 24.01 -12.68 13.05
CA LEU A 406 22.69 -12.23 13.52
C LEU A 406 22.71 -11.67 14.95
N TYR A 407 23.71 -12.00 15.76
CA TYR A 407 23.86 -11.47 17.12
C TYR A 407 24.69 -10.17 17.16
N GLY A 408 25.02 -9.61 16.00
CA GLY A 408 25.83 -8.41 15.87
C GLY A 408 27.33 -8.62 16.14
N LYS A 409 27.80 -9.87 16.28
CA LYS A 409 29.22 -10.15 16.46
C LYS A 409 29.93 -9.95 15.13
N CYS A 410 30.94 -9.09 15.13
CA CYS A 410 31.78 -8.85 13.96
C CYS A 410 32.71 -10.05 13.71
N ILE A 411 32.53 -10.67 12.54
CA ILE A 411 33.29 -11.84 12.08
C ILE A 411 34.50 -11.42 11.26
N LEU A 412 34.32 -10.39 10.43
CA LEU A 412 35.36 -9.84 9.57
C LEU A 412 35.20 -8.32 9.52
N GLU A 413 36.30 -7.59 9.58
CA GLU A 413 36.33 -6.14 9.38
C GLU A 413 37.62 -5.74 8.65
N LYS A 414 37.50 -4.85 7.67
CA LYS A 414 38.63 -4.28 6.94
C LYS A 414 38.33 -2.88 6.43
N THR A 415 39.37 -2.08 6.28
CA THR A 415 39.30 -0.78 5.59
C THR A 415 39.81 -0.91 4.17
N PHE A 416 39.35 -0.04 3.28
CA PHE A 416 39.80 0.00 1.89
C PHE A 416 39.92 1.44 1.39
N GLU A 417 40.72 1.61 0.34
CA GLU A 417 40.81 2.82 -0.49
C GLU A 417 40.89 2.37 -1.94
N ALA A 418 39.78 2.40 -2.67
CA ALA A 418 39.73 1.89 -4.03
C ALA A 418 38.59 2.51 -4.85
N GLU A 419 38.73 2.54 -6.17
CA GLU A 419 37.67 2.91 -7.11
C GLU A 419 36.71 1.75 -7.41
N GLN A 420 37.22 0.51 -7.28
CA GLN A 420 36.46 -0.73 -7.31
C GLN A 420 36.96 -1.65 -6.21
N LEU A 421 36.05 -2.31 -5.51
CA LEU A 421 36.36 -3.29 -4.49
C LEU A 421 35.95 -4.67 -4.99
N VAL A 422 36.94 -5.54 -5.22
CA VAL A 422 36.72 -6.97 -5.48
C VAL A 422 37.43 -7.72 -4.38
N ASP A 423 36.66 -8.27 -3.45
CA ASP A 423 37.23 -8.73 -2.19
C ASP A 423 36.71 -10.12 -1.79
N PRO A 424 37.58 -11.14 -1.68
CA PRO A 424 37.20 -12.43 -1.16
C PRO A 424 36.92 -12.34 0.35
N LEU A 425 35.73 -12.80 0.74
CA LEU A 425 35.31 -13.01 2.11
C LEU A 425 35.48 -14.50 2.41
N ASN A 426 36.41 -14.83 3.29
CA ASN A 426 36.61 -16.17 3.78
C ASN A 426 35.87 -16.34 5.12
N LEU A 427 34.75 -17.04 5.08
CA LEU A 427 33.93 -17.39 6.24
C LEU A 427 33.94 -18.91 6.48
N GLU A 428 34.98 -19.61 6.01
CA GLU A 428 35.16 -21.02 6.28
C GLU A 428 35.28 -21.26 7.80
N GLY A 429 34.57 -22.28 8.29
CA GLY A 429 34.49 -22.59 9.72
C GLY A 429 33.49 -21.76 10.52
N GLN A 430 32.81 -20.78 9.89
CA GLN A 430 31.66 -20.12 10.52
C GLN A 430 30.42 -21.03 10.47
N SER A 431 29.51 -20.85 11.43
CA SER A 431 28.29 -21.68 11.52
C SER A 431 27.37 -21.42 10.32
N PRO A 432 26.65 -22.45 9.81
CA PRO A 432 25.60 -22.23 8.82
C PRO A 432 24.56 -21.24 9.36
N GLY A 433 24.11 -20.29 8.53
CA GLY A 433 23.22 -19.24 8.98
C GLY A 433 23.24 -18.00 8.11
N VAL A 434 22.62 -16.94 8.63
CA VAL A 434 22.54 -15.63 7.97
C VAL A 434 23.60 -14.69 8.56
N TYR A 435 24.25 -13.95 7.68
CA TYR A 435 25.22 -12.90 8.00
C TYR A 435 24.82 -11.62 7.30
N LEU A 436 25.21 -10.47 7.85
CA LEU A 436 25.06 -9.17 7.22
C LEU A 436 26.44 -8.68 6.78
N VAL A 437 26.59 -8.44 5.49
CA VAL A 437 27.77 -7.77 4.92
C VAL A 437 27.44 -6.29 4.83
N ARG A 438 28.25 -5.45 5.47
CA ARG A 438 28.08 -4.00 5.53
C ARG A 438 29.26 -3.32 4.87
N LEU A 439 28.98 -2.44 3.92
CA LEU A 439 29.95 -1.64 3.18
C LEU A 439 29.70 -0.16 3.47
N GLU A 440 30.66 0.50 4.11
CA GLU A 440 30.64 1.91 4.43
C GLU A 440 31.64 2.65 3.55
N ALA A 441 31.23 3.66 2.80
CA ALA A 441 32.14 4.50 2.01
C ALA A 441 31.52 5.88 1.77
N ALA A 442 32.34 6.94 1.83
CA ALA A 442 31.91 8.32 1.54
C ALA A 442 30.63 8.74 2.29
N ASN A 443 30.56 8.46 3.60
CA ASN A 443 29.40 8.68 4.49
C ASN A 443 28.12 7.90 4.12
N ARG A 444 28.24 6.87 3.29
CA ARG A 444 27.13 5.97 2.90
C ARG A 444 27.35 4.60 3.51
N ILE A 445 26.25 3.90 3.76
CA ILE A 445 26.25 2.54 4.26
C ILE A 445 25.35 1.72 3.34
N SER A 446 25.85 0.59 2.84
CA SER A 446 25.04 -0.42 2.15
C SER A 446 25.18 -1.75 2.87
N THR A 447 24.08 -2.47 3.02
CA THR A 447 24.05 -3.79 3.68
C THR A 447 23.47 -4.84 2.73
N ARG A 448 24.00 -6.07 2.77
CA ARG A 448 23.48 -7.23 2.03
C ARG A 448 23.45 -8.46 2.92
N LYS A 449 22.37 -9.24 2.80
CA LYS A 449 22.21 -10.56 3.42
C LYS A 449 23.14 -11.55 2.73
N LEU A 450 23.92 -12.30 3.50
CA LEU A 450 24.72 -13.43 3.07
C LEU A 450 24.25 -14.71 3.77
N VAL A 451 24.05 -15.79 3.02
CA VAL A 451 23.60 -17.08 3.57
C VAL A 451 24.73 -18.10 3.45
N LEU A 452 25.14 -18.69 4.58
CA LEU A 452 26.04 -19.84 4.63
C LEU A 452 25.22 -21.11 4.79
N LEU A 453 25.42 -22.08 3.90
CA LEU A 453 24.77 -23.39 3.98
C LEU A 453 25.59 -24.35 4.84
N SER A 454 24.91 -25.36 5.40
CA SER A 454 25.64 -26.50 5.96
C SER A 454 26.45 -27.16 4.83
N PRO A 455 27.72 -27.51 5.08
CA PRO A 455 28.53 -28.24 4.11
C PRO A 455 27.92 -29.60 3.75
#